data_AF-A0A6L3XDT1-F1
#
_entry.id   AF-A0A6L3XDT1-F1
#
_cell.length_a   1.000
_cell.length_b   1.000
_cell.length_c   1.000
_cell.angle_alpha   90.00
_cell.angle_beta   90.00
_cell.angle_gamma   90.00
#
_symmetry.space_group_name_H-M   'P 1'
#
loop_
_entity.id
_entity.type
_entity.pdbx_description
1 polymer ?
#
loop_
_entity_poly.entity_id
_entity_poly.type
_entity_poly.pdbx_seq_one_letter_code
_entity_poly.pdbx_strand_id
1 'polypeptide(L)'
;MPHFHSVIPPYILRRIIESGSEPQQRCARQTLTHVQTLMAHMPGKPAAPHVNKAGQLERDIYDAKQTQELPGTQVRYEGQPSNGDVAVDEAYDYLGITHDFFWKEYQRDSLDNKGLILTGTVHYGREYQNAFWNGQQMVFGDGDGEIFNRFTIAIDVVAHELSHGVTETEAGLIYFEQSGALNESLSDVFGSLVKQYHLK
;
A
#
# COMPACT_ATOMS: atom_id res chain seq x y z
N MET A 1 7.01 -16.33 -8.56
CA MET A 1 7.89 -15.53 -7.68
C MET A 1 7.06 -14.38 -7.16
N PRO A 2 7.21 -13.93 -5.91
CA PRO A 2 6.48 -12.77 -5.44
C PRO A 2 6.90 -11.55 -6.28
N HIS A 3 5.95 -10.67 -6.61
CA HIS A 3 6.19 -9.46 -7.39
C HIS A 3 5.98 -8.22 -6.51
N PHE A 4 6.86 -7.24 -6.66
CA PHE A 4 6.78 -5.98 -5.94
C PHE A 4 5.83 -5.08 -6.71
N HIS A 5 4.74 -4.67 -6.07
CA HIS A 5 3.74 -3.77 -6.63
C HIS A 5 3.97 -2.37 -6.09
N SER A 6 3.94 -1.35 -6.93
CA SER A 6 4.04 0.03 -6.46
C SER A 6 3.32 0.99 -7.40
N VAL A 7 2.46 1.84 -6.85
CA VAL A 7 1.59 2.73 -7.62
C VAL A 7 2.33 3.64 -8.61
N ILE A 8 3.54 4.14 -8.26
CA ILE A 8 4.33 4.96 -9.19
C ILE A 8 5.30 4.08 -9.98
N PRO A 9 5.08 3.89 -11.30
CA PRO A 9 5.92 3.00 -12.09
C PRO A 9 7.28 3.65 -12.40
N PRO A 10 8.35 2.84 -12.60
CA PRO A 10 9.71 3.34 -12.81
C PRO A 10 9.88 4.37 -13.93
N TYR A 11 9.08 4.30 -14.98
CA TYR A 11 9.17 5.24 -16.10
C TYR A 11 8.69 6.66 -15.75
N ILE A 12 7.75 6.80 -14.80
CA ILE A 12 7.31 8.11 -14.29
C ILE A 12 8.43 8.74 -13.48
N LEU A 13 9.06 7.97 -12.59
CA LEU A 13 10.22 8.46 -11.82
C LEU A 13 11.36 8.89 -12.75
N ARG A 14 11.68 8.09 -13.79
CA ARG A 14 12.68 8.49 -14.81
C ARG A 14 12.32 9.80 -15.50
N ARG A 15 11.04 10.02 -15.81
CA ARG A 15 10.60 11.26 -16.43
C ARG A 15 10.84 12.49 -15.53
N ILE A 16 10.58 12.35 -14.23
CA ILE A 16 10.88 13.40 -13.24
C ILE A 16 12.39 13.66 -13.18
N ILE A 17 13.20 12.59 -13.20
CA ILE A 17 14.66 12.69 -13.20
C ILE A 17 15.21 13.45 -14.42
N GLU A 18 14.58 13.29 -15.59
CA GLU A 18 15.00 13.95 -16.83
C GLU A 18 14.56 15.42 -16.92
N SER A 19 13.45 15.79 -16.29
CA SER A 19 12.75 17.07 -16.57
C SER A 19 12.51 17.96 -15.36
N GLY A 20 12.70 17.45 -14.13
CA GLY A 20 12.40 18.17 -12.89
C GLY A 20 13.50 19.12 -12.43
N SER A 21 13.19 19.89 -11.39
CA SER A 21 14.17 20.69 -10.63
C SER A 21 15.18 19.79 -9.89
N GLU A 22 16.32 20.33 -9.44
CA GLU A 22 17.29 19.53 -8.67
C GLU A 22 16.69 18.82 -7.45
N PRO A 23 15.84 19.46 -6.61
CA PRO A 23 15.13 18.77 -5.55
C PRO A 23 14.25 17.61 -6.05
N GLN A 24 13.41 17.84 -7.06
CA GLN A 24 12.51 16.83 -7.62
C GLN A 24 13.28 15.63 -8.19
N GLN A 25 14.37 15.89 -8.92
CA GLN A 25 15.23 14.83 -9.44
C GLN A 25 15.86 13.99 -8.33
N ARG A 26 16.27 14.61 -7.22
CA ARG A 26 16.87 13.90 -6.08
C ARG A 26 15.87 12.94 -5.44
N CYS A 27 14.66 13.41 -5.14
CA CYS A 27 13.60 12.59 -4.53
C CYS A 27 13.22 11.42 -5.45
N ALA A 28 13.07 11.68 -6.75
CA ALA A 28 12.76 10.64 -7.74
C ALA A 28 13.89 9.62 -7.92
N ARG A 29 15.17 10.03 -7.91
CA ARG A 29 16.32 9.11 -7.97
C ARG A 29 16.39 8.20 -6.75
N GLN A 30 16.17 8.75 -5.55
CA GLN A 30 16.18 7.99 -4.30
C GLN A 30 15.06 6.93 -4.31
N THR A 31 13.85 7.35 -4.67
CA THR A 31 12.69 6.46 -4.79
C THR A 31 12.94 5.37 -5.85
N LEU A 32 13.41 5.73 -7.04
CA LEU A 32 13.66 4.77 -8.13
C LEU A 32 14.72 3.73 -7.78
N THR A 33 15.82 4.16 -7.15
CA THR A 33 16.90 3.25 -6.73
C THR A 33 16.38 2.22 -5.73
N HIS A 34 15.53 2.66 -4.80
CA HIS A 34 14.93 1.77 -3.83
C HIS A 34 13.94 0.78 -4.46
N VAL A 35 13.01 1.26 -5.31
CA VAL A 35 12.07 0.41 -6.06
C VAL A 35 12.81 -0.67 -6.86
N GLN A 36 13.87 -0.30 -7.57
CA GLN A 36 14.70 -1.25 -8.32
C GLN A 36 15.37 -2.29 -7.42
N THR A 37 15.76 -1.91 -6.20
CA THR A 37 16.35 -2.83 -5.22
C THR A 37 15.32 -3.85 -4.75
N LEU A 38 14.09 -3.42 -4.44
CA LEU A 38 13.00 -4.30 -4.02
C LEU A 38 12.56 -5.25 -5.13
N MET A 39 12.48 -4.77 -6.38
CA MET A 39 12.18 -5.62 -7.53
C MET A 39 13.24 -6.70 -7.76
N ALA A 40 14.51 -6.42 -7.41
CA ALA A 40 15.62 -7.37 -7.55
C ALA A 40 15.72 -8.36 -6.38
N HIS A 41 15.35 -7.92 -5.16
CA HIS A 41 15.50 -8.69 -3.93
C HIS A 41 14.23 -8.61 -3.09
N MET A 42 13.31 -9.54 -3.32
CA MET A 42 12.20 -9.75 -2.38
C MET A 42 12.56 -10.84 -1.37
N PRO A 43 12.69 -10.50 -0.08
CA PRO A 43 12.90 -11.51 0.95
C PRO A 43 11.70 -12.48 0.98
N GLY A 44 11.94 -13.72 1.40
CA GLY A 44 10.87 -14.69 1.61
C GLY A 44 9.84 -14.15 2.61
N LYS A 45 8.55 -14.36 2.34
CA LYS A 45 7.45 -13.89 3.19
C LYS A 45 7.37 -14.75 4.47
N PRO A 46 7.70 -14.26 5.68
CA PRO A 46 7.26 -14.92 6.91
C PRO A 46 5.73 -15.00 6.97
N ALA A 47 5.20 -15.91 7.80
CA ALA A 47 3.77 -16.01 8.03
C ALA A 47 3.24 -14.72 8.64
N ALA A 48 2.24 -14.11 8.01
CA ALA A 48 1.54 -12.96 8.56
C ALA A 48 0.48 -13.43 9.58
N PRO A 49 0.14 -12.60 10.59
CA PRO A 49 -0.83 -12.97 11.61
C PRO A 49 -2.28 -12.85 11.13
N HIS A 50 -3.18 -13.62 11.75
CA HIS A 50 -4.59 -13.73 11.38
C HIS A 50 -5.51 -13.60 12.59
N VAL A 51 -6.71 -13.08 12.34
CA VAL A 51 -7.84 -13.09 13.26
C VAL A 51 -8.61 -14.39 13.10
N ASN A 52 -9.08 -14.97 14.21
CA ASN A 52 -9.79 -16.27 14.19
C ASN A 52 -11.30 -16.16 13.89
N LYS A 53 -11.85 -14.94 13.77
CA LYS A 53 -13.27 -14.70 13.60
C LYS A 53 -13.51 -14.04 12.24
N ALA A 54 -14.30 -14.72 11.41
CA ALA A 54 -14.60 -14.25 10.06
C ALA A 54 -15.23 -12.85 10.06
N GLY A 55 -14.70 -11.97 9.21
CA GLY A 55 -15.15 -10.60 9.04
C GLY A 55 -14.75 -9.66 10.18
N GLN A 56 -13.96 -10.13 11.14
CA GLN A 56 -13.40 -9.26 12.18
C GLN A 56 -12.16 -8.55 11.64
N LEU A 57 -12.28 -7.24 11.51
CA LEU A 57 -11.15 -6.35 11.21
C LEU A 57 -10.18 -6.30 12.40
N GLU A 58 -8.89 -6.37 12.09
CA GLU A 58 -7.79 -6.01 12.99
C GLU A 58 -6.76 -5.22 12.18
N ARG A 59 -6.29 -4.10 12.72
CA ARG A 59 -5.32 -3.20 12.09
C ARG A 59 -4.17 -2.89 13.03
N ASP A 60 -2.99 -2.74 12.44
CA ASP A 60 -1.81 -2.18 13.11
C ASP A 60 -1.11 -1.16 12.23
N ILE A 61 -1.03 0.09 12.69
CA ILE A 61 -0.36 1.19 12.01
C ILE A 61 0.94 1.54 12.72
N TYR A 62 2.00 1.67 11.93
CA TYR A 62 3.34 1.97 12.34
C TYR A 62 3.85 3.25 11.68
N ASP A 63 4.84 3.87 12.32
CA ASP A 63 5.56 5.04 11.85
C ASP A 63 7.04 4.67 11.64
N ALA A 64 7.52 4.80 10.41
CA ALA A 64 8.92 4.58 10.03
C ALA A 64 9.83 5.76 10.38
N LYS A 65 9.28 6.90 10.82
CA LYS A 65 10.00 8.12 11.24
C LYS A 65 10.98 8.63 10.19
N GLN A 66 10.55 8.59 8.92
CA GLN A 66 11.34 8.94 7.74
C GLN A 66 12.57 8.05 7.50
N THR A 67 12.65 6.91 8.18
CA THR A 67 13.62 5.85 7.88
C THR A 67 13.04 4.87 6.87
N GLN A 68 13.85 3.93 6.40
CA GLN A 68 13.41 2.86 5.50
C GLN A 68 13.32 1.50 6.21
N GLU A 69 13.24 1.50 7.56
CA GLU A 69 13.08 0.30 8.37
C GLU A 69 11.60 -0.04 8.57
N LEU A 70 11.23 -1.30 8.31
CA LEU A 70 9.86 -1.81 8.46
C LEU A 70 9.76 -2.80 9.64
N PRO A 71 8.62 -2.86 10.36
CA PRO A 71 7.44 -2.00 10.17
C PRO A 71 7.60 -0.60 10.81
N GLY A 72 8.62 -0.39 11.65
CA GLY A 72 8.82 0.87 12.39
C GLY A 72 8.28 0.80 13.82
N THR A 73 7.86 1.95 14.37
CA THR A 73 7.27 2.05 15.72
C THR A 73 5.75 1.96 15.64
N GLN A 74 5.10 1.07 16.39
CA GLN A 74 3.63 1.00 16.42
C GLN A 74 3.06 2.30 17.00
N VAL A 75 2.10 2.90 16.30
CA VAL A 75 1.49 4.19 16.68
C VAL A 75 -0.03 4.13 16.82
N ARG A 76 -0.69 3.15 16.16
CA ARG A 76 -2.13 2.94 16.31
C ARG A 76 -2.51 1.47 16.10
N TYR A 77 -3.11 0.83 17.10
CA TYR A 77 -3.68 -0.53 16.98
C TYR A 77 -5.21 -0.51 16.90
N GLU A 78 -5.84 -1.65 16.60
CA GLU A 78 -7.30 -1.75 16.46
C GLU A 78 -8.05 -1.23 17.71
N GLY A 79 -8.98 -0.30 17.48
CA GLY A 79 -9.75 0.36 18.54
C GLY A 79 -9.02 1.49 19.28
N GLN A 80 -7.74 1.73 19.01
CA GLN A 80 -7.01 2.86 19.60
C GLN A 80 -7.48 4.20 18.97
N PRO A 81 -7.72 5.24 19.79
CA PRO A 81 -8.08 6.56 19.26
C PRO A 81 -6.96 7.15 18.40
N SER A 82 -7.32 8.10 17.54
CA SER A 82 -6.36 8.89 16.74
C SER A 82 -5.27 9.50 17.62
N ASN A 83 -4.05 9.51 17.11
CA ASN A 83 -2.90 10.19 17.72
C ASN A 83 -2.71 11.63 17.18
N GLY A 84 -3.60 12.09 16.28
CA GLY A 84 -3.57 13.40 15.66
C GLY A 84 -2.71 13.52 14.39
N ASP A 85 -2.05 12.44 13.96
CA ASP A 85 -1.33 12.40 12.68
C ASP A 85 -2.26 12.04 11.53
N VAL A 86 -2.37 12.91 10.53
CA VAL A 86 -3.27 12.73 9.39
C VAL A 86 -2.92 11.51 8.54
N ALA A 87 -1.63 11.17 8.38
CA ALA A 87 -1.23 10.01 7.58
C ALA A 87 -1.59 8.72 8.32
N VAL A 88 -1.40 8.68 9.64
CA VAL A 88 -1.81 7.56 10.49
C VAL A 88 -3.33 7.37 10.45
N ASP A 89 -4.08 8.47 10.56
CA ASP A 89 -5.55 8.43 10.55
C ASP A 89 -6.09 7.96 9.20
N GLU A 90 -5.59 8.50 8.09
CA GLU A 90 -5.97 8.07 6.74
C GLU A 90 -5.62 6.60 6.49
N ALA A 91 -4.41 6.15 6.85
CA ALA A 91 -4.02 4.76 6.71
C ALA A 91 -4.93 3.84 7.55
N TYR A 92 -5.18 4.18 8.81
CA TYR A 92 -6.06 3.43 9.70
C TYR A 92 -7.48 3.31 9.13
N ASP A 93 -8.06 4.44 8.70
CA ASP A 93 -9.43 4.50 8.22
C ASP A 93 -9.59 3.79 6.87
N TYR A 94 -8.68 4.01 5.91
CA TYR A 94 -8.78 3.44 4.56
C TYR A 94 -8.46 1.94 4.51
N LEU A 95 -7.58 1.42 5.37
CA LEU A 95 -7.45 -0.02 5.57
C LEU A 95 -8.78 -0.62 6.07
N GLY A 96 -9.42 0.04 7.04
CA GLY A 96 -10.70 -0.42 7.59
C GLY A 96 -11.83 -0.39 6.58
N ILE A 97 -11.96 0.69 5.80
CA ILE A 97 -12.99 0.82 4.76
C ILE A 97 -12.79 -0.22 3.66
N THR A 98 -11.55 -0.48 3.25
CA THR A 98 -11.24 -1.51 2.24
C THR A 98 -11.63 -2.90 2.74
N HIS A 99 -11.30 -3.25 3.98
CA HIS A 99 -11.74 -4.50 4.60
C HIS A 99 -13.27 -4.61 4.64
N ASP A 100 -13.94 -3.56 5.13
CA ASP A 100 -15.39 -3.51 5.23
C ASP A 100 -16.08 -3.74 3.88
N PHE A 101 -15.56 -3.15 2.81
CA PHE A 101 -16.04 -3.36 1.45
C PHE A 101 -15.93 -4.84 1.04
N PHE A 102 -14.76 -5.46 1.20
CA PHE A 102 -14.57 -6.87 0.83
C PHE A 102 -15.46 -7.81 1.63
N TRP A 103 -15.64 -7.54 2.93
CA TRP A 103 -16.53 -8.32 3.77
C TRP A 103 -18.01 -8.13 3.38
N LYS A 104 -18.49 -6.90 3.29
CA LYS A 104 -19.92 -6.62 3.10
C LYS A 104 -20.40 -6.96 1.68
N GLU A 105 -19.59 -6.71 0.66
CA GLU A 105 -19.98 -6.92 -0.74
C GLU A 105 -19.67 -8.34 -1.23
N TYR A 106 -18.61 -8.98 -0.70
CA TYR A 106 -18.16 -10.29 -1.20
C TYR A 106 -18.07 -11.39 -0.13
N GLN A 107 -18.36 -11.10 1.14
CA GLN A 107 -18.17 -12.02 2.26
C GLN A 107 -16.73 -12.58 2.32
N ARG A 108 -15.75 -11.77 1.87
CA ARG A 108 -14.34 -12.12 1.89
C ARG A 108 -13.71 -11.67 3.20
N ASP A 109 -13.05 -12.59 3.89
CA ASP A 109 -12.43 -12.33 5.20
C ASP A 109 -10.99 -11.81 5.05
N SER A 110 -10.83 -10.49 4.96
CA SER A 110 -9.56 -9.80 4.67
C SER A 110 -8.93 -10.18 3.31
N LEU A 111 -7.66 -9.83 3.09
CA LEU A 111 -7.03 -9.93 1.76
C LEU A 111 -6.84 -11.38 1.30
N ASP A 112 -6.66 -12.32 2.22
CA ASP A 112 -6.35 -13.73 1.93
C ASP A 112 -7.50 -14.70 2.22
N ASN A 113 -8.67 -14.15 2.54
CA ASN A 113 -9.88 -14.88 2.93
C ASN A 113 -9.73 -15.73 4.21
N LYS A 114 -8.78 -15.37 5.09
CA LYS A 114 -8.47 -16.06 6.35
C LYS A 114 -8.33 -15.09 7.53
N GLY A 115 -8.75 -13.83 7.37
CA GLY A 115 -8.71 -12.84 8.44
C GLY A 115 -7.31 -12.25 8.65
N LEU A 116 -6.51 -12.08 7.59
CA LEU A 116 -5.21 -11.41 7.66
C LEU A 116 -5.31 -10.06 8.40
N ILE A 117 -4.45 -9.82 9.39
CA ILE A 117 -4.34 -8.52 10.06
C ILE A 117 -3.79 -7.49 9.07
N LEU A 118 -4.45 -6.33 8.96
CA LEU A 118 -4.03 -5.28 8.05
C LEU A 118 -2.98 -4.37 8.69
N THR A 119 -1.72 -4.55 8.30
CA THR A 119 -0.61 -3.72 8.75
C THR A 119 -0.30 -2.61 7.75
N GLY A 120 -0.05 -1.40 8.25
CA GLY A 120 0.39 -0.26 7.45
C GLY A 120 1.52 0.53 8.11
N THR A 121 2.51 0.96 7.33
CA THR A 121 3.59 1.85 7.79
C THR A 121 3.55 3.17 7.04
N VAL A 122 3.47 4.28 7.78
CA VAL A 122 3.52 5.65 7.25
C VAL A 122 4.90 6.28 7.45
N HIS A 123 5.11 7.45 6.84
CA HIS A 123 6.36 8.22 6.88
C HIS A 123 7.58 7.39 6.46
N TYR A 124 7.40 6.56 5.44
CA TYR A 124 8.46 5.71 4.92
C TYR A 124 9.43 6.53 4.06
N GLY A 125 10.70 6.58 4.49
CA GLY A 125 11.73 7.38 3.84
C GLY A 125 11.47 8.89 3.92
N ARG A 126 12.36 9.68 3.32
CA ARG A 126 12.20 11.14 3.18
C ARG A 126 11.73 11.47 1.78
N GLU A 127 10.66 12.27 1.68
CA GLU A 127 10.10 12.72 0.40
C GLU A 127 9.87 11.56 -0.58
N TYR A 128 9.51 10.39 -0.05
CA TYR A 128 9.43 9.15 -0.82
C TYR A 128 8.21 9.19 -1.73
N GLN A 129 8.45 9.08 -3.04
CA GLN A 129 7.45 9.31 -4.08
C GLN A 129 6.74 8.00 -4.48
N ASN A 130 6.32 7.18 -3.50
CA ASN A 130 5.58 5.96 -3.80
C ASN A 130 4.80 5.42 -2.59
N ALA A 131 3.88 4.50 -2.87
CA ALA A 131 3.31 3.55 -1.92
C ALA A 131 3.33 2.14 -2.53
N PHE A 132 3.27 1.11 -1.69
CA PHE A 132 3.31 -0.27 -2.15
C PHE A 132 2.76 -1.27 -1.13
N TRP A 133 2.18 -2.36 -1.66
CA TRP A 133 2.02 -3.63 -0.95
C TRP A 133 3.27 -4.50 -1.10
N ASN A 134 3.92 -4.86 0.00
CA ASN A 134 5.13 -5.69 -0.03
C ASN A 134 4.86 -7.20 0.11
N GLY A 135 3.59 -7.62 0.08
CA GLY A 135 3.18 -8.99 0.35
C GLY A 135 2.76 -9.28 1.79
N GLN A 136 2.94 -8.32 2.71
CA GLN A 136 2.61 -8.47 4.15
C GLN A 136 1.97 -7.23 4.76
N GLN A 137 2.42 -6.05 4.35
CA GLN A 137 1.94 -4.78 4.86
C GLN A 137 1.95 -3.71 3.76
N MET A 138 1.13 -2.70 3.99
CA MET A 138 1.13 -1.45 3.22
C MET A 138 2.27 -0.54 3.68
N VAL A 139 2.92 0.13 2.74
CA VAL A 139 3.97 1.12 3.03
C VAL A 139 3.68 2.40 2.27
N PHE A 140 3.68 3.53 2.98
CA PHE A 140 3.31 4.84 2.44
C PHE A 140 4.44 5.85 2.59
N GLY A 141 4.84 6.45 1.46
CA GLY A 141 5.67 7.65 1.45
C GLY A 141 4.87 8.93 1.64
N ASP A 142 5.56 9.99 2.04
CA ASP A 142 4.96 11.31 2.25
C ASP A 142 4.85 12.15 0.96
N GLY A 143 5.47 11.70 -0.13
CA GLY A 143 5.64 12.52 -1.34
C GLY A 143 6.58 13.71 -1.10
N ASP A 144 6.88 14.45 -2.16
CA ASP A 144 7.76 15.63 -2.12
C ASP A 144 7.01 16.95 -1.88
N GLY A 145 5.67 16.92 -1.87
CA GLY A 145 4.84 18.11 -1.69
C GLY A 145 4.80 19.05 -2.89
N GLU A 146 5.58 18.77 -3.94
CA GLU A 146 5.59 19.51 -5.20
C GLU A 146 4.92 18.72 -6.33
N ILE A 147 5.33 17.46 -6.54
CA ILE A 147 4.79 16.58 -7.58
C ILE A 147 3.73 15.64 -6.98
N PHE A 148 4.06 15.00 -5.85
CA PHE A 148 3.18 14.08 -5.15
C PHE A 148 2.91 14.54 -3.72
N ASN A 149 1.65 14.43 -3.32
CA ASN A 149 1.25 14.54 -1.92
C ASN A 149 1.54 13.23 -1.16
N ARG A 150 1.22 13.19 0.14
CA ARG A 150 1.26 11.95 0.94
C ARG A 150 0.42 10.85 0.28
N PHE A 151 0.93 9.64 0.24
CA PHE A 151 0.29 8.53 -0.49
C PHE A 151 -0.88 7.89 0.27
N THR A 152 -1.14 8.31 1.51
CA THR A 152 -2.35 7.93 2.26
C THR A 152 -3.58 8.71 1.84
N ILE A 153 -3.44 9.86 1.17
CA ILE A 153 -4.54 10.82 0.95
C ILE A 153 -5.66 10.32 0.03
N ALA A 154 -5.37 9.32 -0.81
CA ALA A 154 -6.30 8.81 -1.81
C ALA A 154 -6.74 7.38 -1.48
N ILE A 155 -7.97 7.23 -1.01
CA ILE A 155 -8.56 5.92 -0.65
C ILE A 155 -8.48 4.89 -1.80
N ASP A 156 -8.65 5.34 -3.05
CA ASP A 156 -8.57 4.47 -4.23
C ASP A 156 -7.15 3.92 -4.45
N VAL A 157 -6.11 4.68 -4.12
CA VAL A 157 -4.72 4.20 -4.16
C VAL A 157 -4.45 3.20 -3.04
N VAL A 158 -4.91 3.49 -1.81
CA VAL A 158 -4.78 2.54 -0.68
C VAL A 158 -5.47 1.21 -1.01
N ALA A 159 -6.69 1.28 -1.53
CA ALA A 159 -7.47 0.11 -1.91
C ALA A 159 -6.90 -0.63 -3.12
N HIS A 160 -6.33 0.08 -4.11
CA HIS A 160 -5.59 -0.52 -5.22
C HIS A 160 -4.45 -1.40 -4.70
N GLU A 161 -3.62 -0.86 -3.82
CA GLU A 161 -2.45 -1.59 -3.31
C GLU A 161 -2.85 -2.81 -2.47
N LEU A 162 -3.86 -2.68 -1.61
CA LEU A 162 -4.41 -3.82 -0.85
C LEU A 162 -5.00 -4.90 -1.77
N SER A 163 -5.57 -4.51 -2.92
CA SER A 163 -6.17 -5.44 -3.88
C SER A 163 -5.14 -6.31 -4.62
N HIS A 164 -3.86 -5.92 -4.65
CA HIS A 164 -2.81 -6.84 -5.06
C HIS A 164 -2.73 -8.05 -4.12
N GLY A 165 -2.89 -7.88 -2.80
CA GLY A 165 -2.92 -8.99 -1.84
C GLY A 165 -4.06 -9.98 -2.10
N VAL A 166 -5.22 -9.49 -2.55
CA VAL A 166 -6.33 -10.34 -3.01
C VAL A 166 -5.94 -11.12 -4.27
N THR A 167 -5.37 -10.45 -5.26
CA THR A 167 -4.94 -11.11 -6.50
C THR A 167 -3.84 -12.15 -6.25
N GLU A 168 -2.90 -11.87 -5.34
CA GLU A 168 -1.82 -12.78 -4.94
C GLU A 168 -2.33 -14.08 -4.30
N THR A 169 -3.44 -14.02 -3.56
CA THR A 169 -3.98 -15.15 -2.79
C THR A 169 -5.01 -15.97 -3.57
N GLU A 170 -5.48 -15.45 -4.70
CA GLU A 170 -6.46 -16.09 -5.58
C GLU A 170 -5.83 -16.54 -6.91
N ALA A 171 -5.96 -15.72 -7.96
CA ALA A 171 -5.55 -16.07 -9.31
C ALA A 171 -4.01 -16.06 -9.49
N GLY A 172 -3.27 -15.35 -8.62
CA GLY A 172 -1.81 -15.30 -8.66
C GLY A 172 -1.27 -14.78 -9.99
N LEU A 173 -1.95 -13.79 -10.59
CA LEU A 173 -1.59 -13.26 -11.91
C LEU A 173 -0.16 -12.74 -11.90
N ILE A 174 0.71 -13.40 -12.67
CA ILE A 174 2.12 -13.03 -12.77
C ILE A 174 2.24 -11.62 -13.34
N TYR A 175 3.25 -10.88 -12.89
CA TYR A 175 3.41 -9.48 -13.25
C TYR A 175 4.16 -9.33 -14.59
N PHE A 176 3.55 -9.87 -15.65
CA PHE A 176 4.16 -9.94 -16.97
C PHE A 176 3.12 -9.82 -18.08
N GLU A 177 3.42 -8.99 -19.08
CA GLU A 177 2.56 -8.74 -20.25
C GLU A 177 1.08 -8.55 -19.87
N GLN A 178 0.17 -9.30 -20.51
CA GLN A 178 -1.27 -9.19 -20.30
C GLN A 178 -1.69 -9.62 -18.88
N SER A 179 -0.99 -10.59 -18.29
CA SER A 179 -1.27 -11.03 -16.92
C SER A 179 -0.96 -9.91 -15.91
N GLY A 180 0.16 -9.20 -16.11
CA GLY A 180 0.49 -8.03 -15.29
C GLY A 180 -0.50 -6.89 -15.49
N ALA A 181 -0.90 -6.62 -16.73
CA ALA A 181 -1.90 -5.60 -17.03
C ALA A 181 -3.27 -5.92 -16.39
N LEU A 182 -3.68 -7.19 -16.36
CA LEU A 182 -4.90 -7.61 -15.68
C LEU A 182 -4.78 -7.52 -14.15
N ASN A 183 -3.60 -7.81 -13.59
CA ASN A 183 -3.33 -7.64 -12.16
C ASN A 183 -3.53 -6.17 -11.74
N GLU A 184 -2.90 -5.23 -12.44
CA GLU A 184 -3.09 -3.78 -12.23
C GLU A 184 -4.55 -3.35 -12.44
N SER A 185 -5.17 -3.82 -13.52
CA SER A 185 -6.57 -3.47 -13.82
C SER A 185 -7.54 -3.97 -12.75
N LEU A 186 -7.30 -5.13 -12.13
CA LEU A 186 -8.12 -5.62 -11.01
C LEU A 186 -7.95 -4.72 -9.79
N SER A 187 -6.73 -4.32 -9.48
CA SER A 187 -6.45 -3.36 -8.40
C SER A 187 -7.14 -2.02 -8.63
N ASP A 188 -7.11 -1.48 -9.85
CA ASP A 188 -7.85 -0.25 -10.21
C ASP A 188 -9.36 -0.39 -10.08
N VAL A 189 -9.92 -1.52 -10.51
CA VAL A 189 -11.36 -1.81 -10.41
C VAL A 189 -11.78 -1.85 -8.94
N PHE A 190 -11.09 -2.62 -8.10
CA PHE A 190 -11.43 -2.70 -6.68
C PHE A 190 -11.17 -1.38 -5.95
N GLY A 191 -10.08 -0.67 -6.25
CA GLY A 191 -9.82 0.67 -5.71
C GLY A 191 -10.95 1.66 -6.00
N SER A 192 -11.43 1.65 -7.25
CA SER A 192 -12.59 2.45 -7.67
C SER A 192 -13.88 2.05 -6.95
N LEU A 193 -14.13 0.75 -6.79
CA LEU A 193 -15.33 0.24 -6.11
C LEU A 193 -15.33 0.57 -4.61
N VAL A 194 -14.17 0.48 -3.93
CA VAL A 194 -14.03 0.86 -2.52
C VAL A 194 -14.33 2.35 -2.35
N LYS A 195 -13.78 3.21 -3.22
CA LYS A 195 -14.08 4.65 -3.20
C LYS A 195 -15.56 4.94 -3.41
N GLN A 196 -16.20 4.25 -4.37
CA GLN A 196 -17.64 4.37 -4.57
C GLN A 196 -18.44 3.88 -3.37
N TYR A 197 -18.02 2.78 -2.74
CA TYR A 197 -18.64 2.25 -1.52
C TYR A 197 -18.55 3.24 -0.36
N HIS A 198 -17.41 3.92 -0.20
CA HIS A 198 -17.20 4.91 0.87
C HIS A 198 -18.05 6.18 0.73
N LEU A 199 -18.32 6.61 -0.50
CA LEU A 199 -19.01 7.87 -0.81
C LEU A 199 -20.54 7.73 -0.99
N LYS A 200 -21.08 6.52 -0.84
CA LYS A 200 -22.53 6.27 -0.83
C LYS A 200 -23.18 6.77 0.46
#